data_AF-A0A7X5X2B2-F1
#
_entry.id   AF-A0A7X5X2B2-F1
#
_cell.length_a   1.000
_cell.length_b   1.000
_cell.length_c   1.000
_cell.angle_alpha   90.00
_cell.angle_beta   90.00
_cell.angle_gamma   90.00
#
_symmetry.space_group_name_H-M   'P 1'
#
loop_
_entity.id
_entity.type
_entity.pdbx_description
1 polymer ?
#
loop_
_entity_poly.entity_id
_entity_poly.type
_entity_poly.pdbx_seq_one_letter_code
_entity_poly.pdbx_strand_id
1 'polypeptide(L)'
;MPDTRVPAAFPELQMGVLVPASPIAETLDRIASLVRRGERPLDRVADVIRRNRVVLIAADHLATASDGAELARELEPFVAERIRRAAAQDAATGLLDRLGTELGIPVWGIKGLSSRADYPEPKLRELRDADVCVAGAEEALALADRLRRHGYRTDHGELPWIKQTTDRRPYGQYKLTGPSGFAAVDIHFGPGYSTGHCGLLPLPAPTEPGLRPLPQAANLRPMLGNSGGDVHITLKDVNDLWVAARTLGPAEVGALAADARTAVLGGHLADIARVVLEITRTDAGQREVLEALIAAGPRRAARPVVATGLMARTAPVRVLRTTGRAFGQAGAHTRSLPARAGAVLGALAFYALPTRPRVVAAPALSRRPAPWRCVRLVPLELARTLDREGTDAGDRWPGDRLTPAAAPTTPASDAEGRTGSGAPEGGLRWSAGHRTLTYGSSVFVSTVWGVLPRAVVRATGKAGR
;
A
#
# COMPACT_ATOMS: atom_id res chain seq x y z
N MET A 1 -37.86 -16.42 -2.70
CA MET A 1 -38.13 -15.10 -2.10
C MET A 1 -37.67 -14.04 -3.08
N PRO A 2 -38.45 -12.98 -3.34
CA PRO A 2 -37.99 -11.89 -4.21
C PRO A 2 -36.80 -11.21 -3.53
N ASP A 3 -35.67 -11.16 -4.23
CA ASP A 3 -34.41 -10.55 -3.78
C ASP A 3 -34.58 -9.02 -3.77
N THR A 4 -35.01 -8.46 -2.64
CA THR A 4 -35.23 -7.01 -2.44
C THR A 4 -33.92 -6.26 -2.23
N ARG A 5 -32.89 -6.56 -3.04
CA ARG A 5 -31.67 -5.77 -3.05
C ARG A 5 -31.97 -4.42 -3.66
N VAL A 6 -31.88 -3.37 -2.84
CA VAL A 6 -31.78 -2.00 -3.31
C VAL A 6 -30.68 -1.97 -4.37
N PRO A 7 -30.97 -1.56 -5.62
CA PRO A 7 -29.98 -1.57 -6.67
C PRO A 7 -28.76 -0.76 -6.21
N ALA A 8 -27.56 -1.34 -6.32
CA ALA A 8 -26.33 -0.66 -5.93
C ALA A 8 -26.33 0.77 -6.48
N ALA A 9 -26.06 1.76 -5.64
CA ALA A 9 -26.12 3.19 -5.99
C ALA A 9 -25.15 3.59 -7.13
N PHE A 10 -24.28 2.67 -7.53
CA PHE A 10 -23.23 2.80 -8.53
C PHE A 10 -23.18 1.50 -9.37
N PRO A 11 -24.03 1.33 -10.40
CA PRO A 11 -24.03 0.12 -11.23
C PRO A 11 -22.68 -0.14 -11.90
N GLU A 12 -21.89 0.91 -12.18
CA GLU A 12 -20.55 0.79 -12.74
C GLU A 12 -19.56 0.01 -11.86
N LEU A 13 -19.83 -0.13 -10.56
CA LEU A 13 -19.02 -0.97 -9.68
C LEU A 13 -19.17 -2.46 -9.98
N GLN A 14 -20.36 -2.87 -10.42
CA GLN A 14 -20.62 -4.27 -10.79
C GLN A 14 -19.84 -4.69 -12.03
N MET A 15 -19.50 -3.74 -12.92
CA MET A 15 -18.62 -4.04 -14.06
C MET A 15 -17.19 -4.39 -13.64
N GLY A 16 -16.78 -4.06 -12.41
CA GLY A 16 -15.41 -4.28 -11.93
C GLY A 16 -15.23 -5.46 -10.98
N VAL A 17 -16.27 -6.26 -10.72
CA VAL A 17 -16.16 -7.46 -9.87
C VAL A 17 -16.13 -8.73 -10.69
N LEU A 18 -15.48 -9.77 -10.18
CA LEU A 18 -15.29 -11.03 -10.90
C LEU A 18 -16.61 -11.72 -11.25
N VAL A 19 -17.56 -11.74 -10.30
CA VAL A 19 -18.86 -12.40 -10.49
C VAL A 19 -19.99 -11.44 -10.05
N PRO A 20 -20.46 -10.56 -10.93
CA PRO A 20 -21.43 -9.52 -10.56
C PRO A 20 -22.73 -10.09 -9.99
N ALA A 21 -23.32 -9.36 -9.02
CA ALA A 21 -24.60 -9.70 -8.38
C ALA A 21 -25.77 -9.70 -9.37
N SER A 22 -25.80 -8.71 -10.27
CA SER A 22 -26.77 -8.57 -11.35
C SER A 22 -26.21 -9.11 -12.67
N PRO A 23 -27.06 -9.57 -13.60
CA PRO A 23 -26.65 -9.83 -14.98
C PRO A 23 -25.94 -8.61 -15.61
N ILE A 24 -24.97 -8.87 -16.49
CA ILE A 24 -24.22 -7.81 -17.18
C ILE A 24 -25.14 -6.93 -18.03
N ALA A 25 -26.06 -7.53 -18.79
CA ALA A 25 -27.02 -6.80 -19.62
C ALA A 25 -27.85 -5.79 -18.81
N GLU A 26 -28.41 -6.22 -17.68
CA GLU A 26 -29.18 -5.34 -16.77
C GLU A 26 -28.30 -4.22 -16.22
N THR A 27 -27.03 -4.53 -15.88
CA THR A 27 -26.08 -3.53 -15.39
C THR A 27 -25.78 -2.48 -16.46
N LEU A 28 -25.57 -2.90 -17.70
CA LEU A 28 -25.33 -2.02 -18.85
C LEU A 28 -26.56 -1.16 -19.16
N ASP A 29 -27.76 -1.71 -19.15
CA ASP A 29 -29.01 -0.96 -19.36
C ASP A 29 -29.17 0.16 -18.33
N ARG A 30 -28.84 -0.13 -17.07
CA ARG A 30 -28.86 0.87 -15.99
C ARG A 30 -27.81 1.96 -16.20
N ILE A 31 -26.58 1.59 -16.60
CA ILE A 31 -25.53 2.55 -16.94
C ILE A 31 -25.99 3.44 -18.11
N ALA A 32 -26.48 2.84 -19.19
CA ALA A 32 -26.95 3.56 -20.38
C ALA A 32 -28.12 4.51 -20.06
N SER A 33 -29.03 4.10 -19.17
CA SER A 33 -30.11 4.97 -18.67
C SER A 33 -29.57 6.20 -17.93
N LEU A 34 -28.59 6.03 -17.04
CA LEU A 34 -27.94 7.13 -16.32
C LEU A 34 -27.18 8.08 -17.26
N VAL A 35 -26.53 7.53 -18.28
CA VAL A 35 -25.82 8.30 -19.32
C VAL A 35 -26.83 9.13 -20.13
N ARG A 36 -27.91 8.52 -20.62
CA ARG A 36 -28.96 9.23 -21.40
C ARG A 36 -29.62 10.36 -20.62
N ARG A 37 -29.78 10.23 -19.30
CA ARG A 37 -30.32 11.28 -18.43
C ARG A 37 -29.29 12.36 -18.06
N GLY A 38 -28.03 12.24 -18.50
CA GLY A 38 -26.95 13.18 -18.17
C GLY A 38 -26.47 13.11 -16.71
N GLU A 39 -26.95 12.13 -15.93
CA GLU A 39 -26.60 11.97 -14.51
C GLU A 39 -25.20 11.40 -14.33
N ARG A 40 -24.78 10.54 -15.25
CA ARG A 40 -23.43 9.94 -15.28
C ARG A 40 -22.90 9.88 -16.71
N PRO A 41 -22.15 10.90 -17.14
CA PRO A 41 -21.42 10.85 -18.41
C PRO A 41 -20.54 9.59 -18.52
N LEU A 42 -20.37 9.06 -19.73
CA LEU A 42 -19.70 7.78 -19.97
C LEU A 42 -18.21 7.81 -19.57
N ASP A 43 -17.52 8.92 -19.79
CA ASP A 43 -16.15 9.17 -19.33
C ASP A 43 -16.01 9.01 -17.81
N ARG A 44 -17.05 9.41 -17.05
CA ARG A 44 -17.09 9.24 -15.60
C ARG A 44 -17.27 7.79 -15.20
N VAL A 45 -18.04 7.02 -15.96
CA VAL A 45 -18.19 5.57 -15.76
C VAL A 45 -16.85 4.86 -15.99
N ALA A 46 -16.19 5.16 -17.11
CA ALA A 46 -14.86 4.64 -17.43
C ALA A 46 -13.81 5.06 -16.37
N ASP A 47 -13.86 6.30 -15.89
CA ASP A 47 -12.97 6.79 -14.83
C ASP A 47 -13.16 6.04 -13.50
N VAL A 48 -14.38 5.66 -13.12
CA VAL A 48 -14.64 4.84 -11.93
C VAL A 48 -13.98 3.46 -12.06
N ILE A 49 -14.17 2.78 -13.19
CA ILE A 49 -13.56 1.46 -13.48
C ILE A 49 -12.04 1.58 -13.44
N ARG A 50 -11.49 2.57 -14.15
CA ARG A 50 -10.05 2.82 -14.25
C ARG A 50 -9.40 3.10 -12.89
N ARG A 51 -10.03 3.93 -12.05
CA ARG A 51 -9.51 4.26 -10.70
C ARG A 51 -9.53 3.07 -9.76
N ASN A 52 -10.52 2.19 -9.89
CA ASN A 52 -10.59 0.96 -9.13
C ASN A 52 -9.62 -0.13 -9.62
N ARG A 53 -8.99 0.05 -10.80
CA ARG A 53 -8.01 -0.88 -11.39
C ARG A 53 -8.61 -2.27 -11.66
N VAL A 54 -9.76 -2.26 -12.31
CA VAL A 54 -10.55 -3.44 -12.69
C VAL A 54 -11.01 -3.31 -14.15
N VAL A 55 -10.16 -2.70 -14.97
CA VAL A 55 -10.35 -2.48 -16.40
C VAL A 55 -10.40 -3.81 -17.14
N LEU A 56 -9.53 -4.75 -16.81
CA LEU A 56 -9.50 -6.06 -17.47
C LEU A 56 -10.74 -6.89 -17.15
N ILE A 57 -11.21 -6.85 -15.90
CA ILE A 57 -12.47 -7.48 -15.50
C ILE A 57 -13.66 -6.86 -16.26
N ALA A 58 -13.72 -5.53 -16.32
CA ALA A 58 -14.78 -4.84 -17.06
C ALA A 58 -14.74 -5.15 -18.55
N ALA A 59 -13.54 -5.23 -19.15
CA ALA A 59 -13.36 -5.57 -20.55
C ALA A 59 -13.84 -7.00 -20.86
N ASP A 60 -13.52 -7.97 -19.99
CA ASP A 60 -13.98 -9.35 -20.15
C ASP A 60 -15.51 -9.44 -20.08
N HIS A 61 -16.16 -8.73 -19.15
CA HIS A 61 -17.62 -8.66 -19.11
C HIS A 61 -18.20 -8.03 -20.37
N LEU A 62 -17.62 -6.93 -20.85
CA LEU A 62 -18.08 -6.23 -22.06
C LEU A 62 -17.91 -7.05 -23.32
N ALA A 63 -16.87 -7.89 -23.40
CA ALA A 63 -16.65 -8.78 -24.55
C ALA A 63 -17.77 -9.82 -24.73
N THR A 64 -18.52 -10.10 -23.67
CA THR A 64 -19.65 -11.04 -23.68
C THR A 64 -21.02 -10.39 -23.89
N ALA A 65 -21.08 -9.05 -23.95
CA ALA A 65 -22.33 -8.30 -23.99
C ALA A 65 -22.56 -7.59 -25.34
N SER A 66 -23.81 -7.62 -25.85
CA SER A 66 -24.20 -6.96 -27.10
C SER A 66 -24.17 -5.43 -27.02
N ASP A 67 -24.56 -4.86 -25.87
CA ASP A 67 -24.86 -3.43 -25.72
C ASP A 67 -23.75 -2.64 -25.01
N GLY A 68 -22.54 -3.19 -24.96
CA GLY A 68 -21.38 -2.62 -24.27
C GLY A 68 -20.38 -1.84 -25.14
N ALA A 69 -20.63 -1.73 -26.45
CA ALA A 69 -19.62 -1.30 -27.43
C ALA A 69 -19.05 0.11 -27.21
N GLU A 70 -19.86 1.06 -26.72
CA GLU A 70 -19.39 2.42 -26.43
C GLU A 70 -18.45 2.44 -25.22
N LEU A 71 -18.84 1.80 -24.11
CA LEU A 71 -17.99 1.70 -22.92
C LEU A 71 -16.72 0.88 -23.20
N ALA A 72 -16.81 -0.15 -24.04
CA ALA A 72 -15.65 -0.93 -24.46
C ALA A 72 -14.62 -0.07 -25.22
N ARG A 73 -15.07 0.78 -26.16
CA ARG A 73 -14.20 1.73 -26.87
C ARG A 73 -13.56 2.74 -25.92
N GLU A 74 -14.29 3.26 -24.95
CA GLU A 74 -13.74 4.16 -23.93
C GLU A 74 -12.67 3.48 -23.05
N LEU A 75 -12.77 2.16 -22.82
CA LEU A 75 -11.82 1.41 -21.99
C LEU A 75 -10.61 0.86 -22.75
N GLU A 76 -10.68 0.74 -24.07
CA GLU A 76 -9.65 0.14 -24.93
C GLU A 76 -8.23 0.69 -24.70
N PRO A 77 -8.00 2.03 -24.61
CA PRO A 77 -6.66 2.57 -24.35
C PRO A 77 -6.08 2.09 -23.02
N PHE A 78 -6.94 1.91 -22.02
CA PHE A 78 -6.54 1.46 -20.69
C PHE A 78 -6.30 -0.04 -20.65
N VAL A 79 -7.06 -0.86 -21.40
CA VAL A 79 -6.81 -2.31 -21.54
C VAL A 79 -5.40 -2.54 -22.08
N ALA A 80 -5.04 -1.88 -23.18
CA ALA A 80 -3.71 -1.98 -23.77
C ALA A 80 -2.61 -1.54 -22.79
N GLU A 81 -2.86 -0.49 -22.01
CA GLU A 81 -1.95 -0.06 -20.94
C GLU A 81 -1.76 -1.12 -19.85
N ARG A 82 -2.84 -1.82 -19.43
CA ARG A 82 -2.76 -2.87 -18.40
C ARG A 82 -1.97 -4.09 -18.86
N ILE A 83 -2.18 -4.52 -20.10
CA ILE A 83 -1.43 -5.64 -20.68
C ILE A 83 0.07 -5.32 -20.69
N ARG A 84 0.47 -4.11 -21.11
CA ARG A 84 1.88 -3.69 -21.08
C ARG A 84 2.46 -3.65 -19.66
N ARG A 85 1.69 -3.21 -18.67
CA ARG A 85 2.14 -3.14 -17.26
C ARG A 85 2.37 -4.52 -16.65
N ALA A 86 1.66 -5.56 -17.10
CA ALA A 86 1.85 -6.93 -16.59
C ALA A 86 3.28 -7.42 -16.84
N ALA A 87 3.84 -7.19 -18.03
CA ALA A 87 5.22 -7.59 -18.34
C ALA A 87 6.25 -6.87 -17.46
N ALA A 88 6.04 -5.57 -17.20
CA ALA A 88 6.92 -4.80 -16.32
C ALA A 88 6.85 -5.26 -14.86
N GLN A 89 5.69 -5.76 -14.44
CA GLN A 89 5.52 -6.38 -13.14
C GLN A 89 6.29 -7.70 -13.04
N ASP A 90 6.16 -8.58 -14.03
CA ASP A 90 6.82 -9.88 -14.05
C ASP A 90 8.36 -9.72 -14.09
N ALA A 91 8.86 -8.70 -14.79
CA ALA A 91 10.29 -8.35 -14.78
C ALA A 91 10.76 -7.88 -13.40
N ALA A 92 9.98 -7.04 -12.71
CA ALA A 92 10.30 -6.56 -11.37
C ALA A 92 10.27 -7.67 -10.31
N THR A 93 9.26 -8.56 -10.35
CA THR A 93 9.18 -9.70 -9.42
C THR A 93 10.31 -10.69 -9.65
N GLY A 94 10.67 -10.97 -10.91
CA GLY A 94 11.83 -11.82 -11.22
C GLY A 94 13.16 -11.22 -10.75
N LEU A 95 13.31 -9.90 -10.78
CA LEU A 95 14.48 -9.24 -10.20
C LEU A 95 14.47 -9.31 -8.68
N LEU A 96 13.33 -9.06 -8.04
CA LEU A 96 13.18 -9.14 -6.58
C LEU A 96 13.50 -10.53 -6.04
N ASP A 97 13.04 -11.58 -6.72
CA ASP A 97 13.34 -12.97 -6.37
C ASP A 97 14.85 -13.22 -6.37
N ARG A 98 15.51 -12.93 -7.51
CA ARG A 98 16.97 -13.09 -7.64
C ARG A 98 17.73 -12.30 -6.57
N LEU A 99 17.39 -11.03 -6.35
CA LEU A 99 18.06 -10.20 -5.35
C LEU A 99 17.82 -10.70 -3.92
N GLY A 100 16.62 -11.17 -3.61
CA GLY A 100 16.32 -11.81 -2.33
C GLY A 100 17.18 -13.05 -2.11
N THR A 101 17.31 -13.91 -3.13
CA THR A 101 18.17 -15.10 -3.06
C THR A 101 19.65 -14.74 -2.91
N GLU A 102 20.17 -13.82 -3.73
CA GLU A 102 21.58 -13.37 -3.68
C GLU A 102 21.96 -12.77 -2.32
N LEU A 103 21.05 -12.00 -1.71
CA LEU A 103 21.28 -11.37 -0.41
C LEU A 103 20.99 -12.32 0.76
N GLY A 104 20.42 -13.50 0.50
CA GLY A 104 19.91 -14.38 1.56
C GLY A 104 18.75 -13.76 2.35
N ILE A 105 17.99 -12.83 1.74
CA ILE A 105 16.87 -12.13 2.36
C ILE A 105 15.56 -12.80 1.95
N PRO A 106 14.77 -13.29 2.92
CA PRO A 106 13.42 -13.74 2.67
C PRO A 106 12.46 -12.58 2.34
N VAL A 107 11.68 -12.71 1.27
CA VAL A 107 10.78 -11.66 0.79
C VAL A 107 9.37 -12.22 0.56
N TRP A 108 8.37 -11.64 1.24
CA TRP A 108 6.97 -11.88 0.90
C TRP A 108 6.50 -10.92 -0.19
N GLY A 109 5.88 -11.43 -1.25
CA GLY A 109 4.98 -10.68 -2.11
C GLY A 109 3.62 -10.53 -1.43
N ILE A 110 3.13 -9.30 -1.27
CA ILE A 110 1.90 -9.00 -0.52
C ILE A 110 0.85 -8.33 -1.42
N LYS A 111 -0.36 -8.15 -0.88
CA LYS A 111 -1.51 -7.57 -1.58
C LYS A 111 -1.76 -8.28 -2.91
N GLY A 112 -1.79 -7.54 -4.01
CA GLY A 112 -2.08 -8.07 -5.33
C GLY A 112 -1.07 -9.09 -5.81
N LEU A 113 0.21 -9.00 -5.42
CA LEU A 113 1.22 -9.99 -5.82
C LEU A 113 0.93 -11.39 -5.29
N SER A 114 0.45 -11.48 -4.05
CA SER A 114 0.03 -12.74 -3.45
C SER A 114 -1.34 -13.18 -3.99
N SER A 115 -2.34 -12.30 -3.97
CA SER A 115 -3.71 -12.64 -4.38
C SER A 115 -3.84 -13.06 -5.85
N ARG A 116 -2.92 -12.64 -6.73
CA ARG A 116 -2.97 -12.92 -8.17
C ARG A 116 -3.11 -14.40 -8.50
N ALA A 117 -2.47 -15.28 -7.73
CA ALA A 117 -2.48 -16.71 -7.97
C ALA A 117 -3.85 -17.38 -7.71
N ASP A 118 -4.69 -16.74 -6.89
CA ASP A 118 -5.97 -17.31 -6.46
C ASP A 118 -7.16 -16.85 -7.34
N TYR A 119 -6.92 -15.90 -8.24
CA TYR A 119 -7.92 -15.43 -9.19
C TYR A 119 -8.20 -16.51 -10.25
N PRO A 120 -9.43 -16.61 -10.79
CA PRO A 120 -9.76 -17.55 -11.87
C PRO A 120 -8.79 -17.44 -13.06
N GLU A 121 -8.41 -16.21 -13.39
CA GLU A 121 -7.31 -15.92 -14.30
C GLU A 121 -6.35 -14.92 -13.63
N PRO A 122 -5.05 -15.25 -13.47
CA PRO A 122 -4.08 -14.38 -12.82
C PRO A 122 -3.96 -12.98 -13.44
N LYS A 123 -4.29 -12.79 -14.72
CA LYS A 123 -4.23 -11.48 -15.38
C LYS A 123 -5.27 -10.49 -14.85
N LEU A 124 -6.38 -10.98 -14.28
CA LEU A 124 -7.51 -10.15 -13.85
C LEU A 124 -7.20 -9.35 -12.59
N ARG A 125 -6.26 -9.82 -11.77
CA ARG A 125 -5.77 -9.04 -10.63
C ARG A 125 -4.72 -8.03 -11.08
N GLU A 126 -5.18 -6.88 -11.58
CA GLU A 126 -4.29 -5.81 -12.05
C GLU A 126 -3.32 -5.32 -10.95
N LEU A 127 -2.04 -5.23 -11.32
CA LEU A 127 -0.96 -4.74 -10.47
C LEU A 127 -0.41 -3.43 -11.03
N ARG A 128 -0.06 -2.51 -10.13
CA ARG A 128 0.57 -1.23 -10.47
C ARG A 128 2.06 -1.25 -10.10
N ASP A 129 2.34 -1.87 -8.97
CA ASP A 129 3.57 -1.90 -8.22
C ASP A 129 3.77 -3.31 -7.67
N ALA A 130 5.02 -3.63 -7.35
CA ALA A 130 5.41 -4.81 -6.60
C ALA A 130 5.45 -4.48 -5.11
N ASP A 131 4.35 -4.74 -4.40
CA ASP A 131 4.32 -4.65 -2.94
C ASP A 131 4.99 -5.88 -2.32
N VAL A 132 6.06 -5.65 -1.56
CA VAL A 132 6.78 -6.71 -0.86
C VAL A 132 6.96 -6.42 0.63
N CYS A 133 7.23 -7.44 1.43
CA CYS A 133 7.51 -7.33 2.86
C CYS A 133 8.74 -8.15 3.23
N VAL A 134 9.63 -7.55 4.02
CA VAL A 134 10.80 -8.21 4.63
C VAL A 134 10.76 -8.06 6.16
N ALA A 135 11.57 -8.82 6.89
CA ALA A 135 11.45 -8.86 8.35
C ALA A 135 11.92 -7.54 9.01
N GLY A 136 12.99 -6.94 8.49
CA GLY A 136 13.67 -5.82 9.15
C GLY A 136 13.94 -4.61 8.26
N ALA A 137 14.19 -3.47 8.92
CA ALA A 137 14.58 -2.22 8.25
C ALA A 137 15.94 -2.35 7.53
N GLU A 138 16.87 -3.13 8.07
CA GLU A 138 18.18 -3.36 7.46
C GLU A 138 18.06 -4.17 6.17
N GLU A 139 17.24 -5.23 6.17
CA GLU A 139 16.95 -6.01 4.97
C GLU A 139 16.26 -5.15 3.89
N ALA A 140 15.31 -4.31 4.30
CA ALA A 140 14.62 -3.42 3.37
C ALA A 140 15.57 -2.42 2.71
N LEU A 141 16.49 -1.85 3.49
CA LEU A 141 17.52 -0.95 2.98
C LEU A 141 18.56 -1.69 2.12
N ALA A 142 18.97 -2.90 2.51
CA ALA A 142 19.86 -3.74 1.69
C ALA A 142 19.26 -4.03 0.31
N LEU A 143 17.99 -4.45 0.29
CA LEU A 143 17.25 -4.72 -0.94
C LEU A 143 17.05 -3.44 -1.76
N ALA A 144 16.72 -2.33 -1.11
CA ALA A 144 16.58 -1.03 -1.77
C ALA A 144 17.91 -0.56 -2.40
N ASP A 145 19.04 -0.71 -1.71
CA ASP A 145 20.37 -0.39 -2.24
C ASP A 145 20.68 -1.22 -3.49
N ARG A 146 20.38 -2.52 -3.48
CA ARG A 146 20.58 -3.38 -4.65
C ARG A 146 19.69 -2.96 -5.80
N LEU A 147 18.39 -2.72 -5.57
CA LEU A 147 17.49 -2.21 -6.61
C LEU A 147 17.99 -0.88 -7.18
N ARG A 148 18.48 0.04 -6.34
CA ARG A 148 19.04 1.33 -6.80
C ARG A 148 20.29 1.16 -7.67
N ARG A 149 21.10 0.13 -7.43
CA ARG A 149 22.22 -0.25 -8.32
C ARG A 149 21.74 -0.84 -9.65
N HIS A 150 20.53 -1.38 -9.69
CA HIS A 150 19.82 -1.80 -10.91
C HIS A 150 19.02 -0.66 -11.58
N GLY A 151 19.26 0.59 -11.19
CA GLY A 151 18.67 1.76 -11.84
C GLY A 151 17.31 2.19 -11.30
N TYR A 152 16.80 1.54 -10.25
CA TYR A 152 15.68 2.08 -9.47
C TYR A 152 16.08 3.36 -8.75
N ARG A 153 15.08 4.17 -8.38
CA ARG A 153 15.29 5.44 -7.70
C ARG A 153 14.24 5.69 -6.64
N THR A 154 14.61 6.35 -5.55
CA THR A 154 13.64 6.75 -4.52
C THR A 154 12.54 7.64 -5.09
N ASP A 155 11.31 7.34 -4.70
CA ASP A 155 10.16 8.14 -5.08
C ASP A 155 10.11 9.44 -4.26
N HIS A 156 10.14 10.59 -4.94
CA HIS A 156 10.07 11.90 -4.30
C HIS A 156 8.68 12.22 -3.72
N GLY A 157 7.62 11.63 -4.28
CA GLY A 157 6.24 11.77 -3.84
C GLY A 157 5.89 10.92 -2.62
N GLU A 158 6.64 9.85 -2.40
CA GLU A 158 6.44 8.93 -1.27
C GLU A 158 7.78 8.51 -0.66
N LEU A 159 8.42 9.47 0.02
CA LEU A 159 9.71 9.25 0.66
C LEU A 159 9.66 8.12 1.70
N PRO A 160 10.78 7.39 1.89
CA PRO A 160 10.87 6.31 2.87
C PRO A 160 10.45 6.79 4.24
N TRP A 161 9.84 5.91 5.01
CA TRP A 161 9.34 6.27 6.31
C TRP A 161 9.43 5.14 7.31
N ILE A 162 9.63 5.53 8.57
CA ILE A 162 9.84 4.62 9.67
C ILE A 162 9.00 5.04 10.88
N LYS A 163 8.38 4.04 11.49
CA LYS A 163 7.72 4.09 12.78
C LYS A 163 8.35 3.00 13.65
N GLN A 164 7.86 2.92 14.87
CA GLN A 164 8.39 1.98 15.83
C GLN A 164 7.26 1.47 16.71
N THR A 165 7.25 0.18 17.01
CA THR A 165 6.30 -0.43 17.94
C THR A 165 6.57 0.05 19.37
N THR A 166 5.66 -0.27 20.30
CA THR A 166 5.83 0.08 21.72
C THR A 166 7.05 -0.59 22.34
N ASP A 167 7.38 -1.81 21.91
CA ASP A 167 8.58 -2.57 22.29
C ASP A 167 9.81 -2.23 21.43
N ARG A 168 9.79 -1.07 20.78
CA ARG A 168 10.94 -0.47 20.07
C ARG A 168 11.38 -1.17 18.79
N ARG A 169 10.60 -2.07 18.20
CA ARG A 169 10.92 -2.64 16.88
C ARG A 169 10.55 -1.68 15.75
N PRO A 170 11.47 -1.40 14.81
CA PRO A 170 11.17 -0.53 13.68
C PRO A 170 10.24 -1.21 12.68
N TYR A 171 9.40 -0.42 12.03
CA TYR A 171 8.60 -0.85 10.87
C TYR A 171 8.34 0.33 9.94
N GLY A 172 8.09 0.06 8.66
CA GLY A 172 8.03 1.15 7.70
C GLY A 172 7.82 0.69 6.26
N GLN A 173 8.15 1.61 5.36
CA GLN A 173 8.11 1.37 3.92
C GLN A 173 9.19 2.19 3.21
N TYR A 174 9.74 1.60 2.16
CA TYR A 174 10.61 2.26 1.19
C TYR A 174 10.02 2.08 -0.20
N LYS A 175 9.68 3.19 -0.87
CA LYS A 175 9.17 3.18 -2.25
C LYS A 175 10.25 3.52 -3.27
N LEU A 176 10.33 2.71 -4.30
CA LEU A 176 11.26 2.87 -5.42
C LEU A 176 10.50 2.91 -6.74
N THR A 177 10.80 3.92 -7.55
CA THR A 177 10.39 3.97 -8.95
C THR A 177 11.31 3.11 -9.80
N GLY A 178 10.73 2.27 -10.67
CA GLY A 178 11.47 1.38 -11.56
C GLY A 178 11.98 2.10 -12.82
N PRO A 179 13.10 1.64 -13.41
CA PRO A 179 13.50 2.06 -14.75
C PRO A 179 12.48 1.59 -15.81
N SER A 180 12.65 2.05 -17.06
CA SER A 180 11.80 1.62 -18.17
C SER A 180 11.75 0.08 -18.27
N GLY A 181 10.55 -0.47 -18.44
CA GLY A 181 10.33 -1.92 -18.48
C GLY A 181 10.21 -2.59 -17.12
N PHE A 182 10.28 -1.85 -16.01
CA PHE A 182 10.13 -2.37 -14.66
C PHE A 182 9.04 -1.63 -13.89
N ALA A 183 8.23 -2.36 -13.12
CA ALA A 183 7.28 -1.77 -12.18
C ALA A 183 8.00 -1.11 -10.98
N ALA A 184 7.31 -0.16 -10.34
CA ALA A 184 7.72 0.37 -9.04
C ALA A 184 7.67 -0.72 -7.97
N VAL A 185 8.46 -0.57 -6.91
CA VAL A 185 8.55 -1.51 -5.79
C VAL A 185 8.28 -0.78 -4.48
N ASP A 186 7.35 -1.31 -3.69
CA ASP A 186 7.02 -0.82 -2.35
C ASP A 186 7.50 -1.87 -1.34
N ILE A 187 8.64 -1.59 -0.69
CA ILE A 187 9.26 -2.50 0.30
C ILE A 187 8.76 -2.15 1.68
N HIS A 188 7.83 -2.94 2.20
CA HIS A 188 7.39 -2.88 3.59
C HIS A 188 8.35 -3.67 4.49
N PHE A 189 8.45 -3.27 5.76
CA PHE A 189 9.28 -4.00 6.72
C PHE A 189 8.77 -3.90 8.14
N GLY A 190 9.17 -4.87 8.97
CA GLY A 190 8.87 -4.95 10.39
C GLY A 190 7.92 -6.10 10.74
N PRO A 191 7.46 -6.17 12.01
CA PRO A 191 6.68 -7.30 12.51
C PRO A 191 5.23 -7.36 11.98
N GLY A 192 4.87 -6.50 11.03
CA GLY A 192 3.52 -6.41 10.50
C GLY A 192 3.35 -5.31 9.45
N TYR A 193 2.14 -5.19 8.94
CA TYR A 193 1.73 -4.18 7.97
C TYR A 193 1.12 -2.96 8.65
N SER A 194 1.60 -1.76 8.36
CA SER A 194 1.09 -0.52 8.98
C SER A 194 -0.32 -0.17 8.50
N THR A 195 -1.19 0.22 9.44
CA THR A 195 -2.58 0.59 9.14
C THR A 195 -2.84 2.07 9.36
N GLY A 196 -2.29 2.88 8.46
CA GLY A 196 -2.45 4.33 8.50
C GLY A 196 -1.57 4.98 9.57
N HIS A 197 -2.16 5.48 10.66
CA HIS A 197 -1.47 6.39 11.57
C HIS A 197 -0.76 5.71 12.73
N CYS A 198 -1.43 4.83 13.49
CA CYS A 198 -0.83 4.21 14.67
C CYS A 198 -0.92 2.68 14.70
N GLY A 199 -1.78 2.07 13.88
CA GLY A 199 -2.00 0.63 13.92
C GLY A 199 -1.00 -0.19 13.10
N LEU A 200 -0.96 -1.48 13.44
CA LEU A 200 -0.14 -2.50 12.81
C LEU A 200 -0.95 -3.80 12.78
N LEU A 201 -0.99 -4.48 11.64
CA LEU A 201 -1.55 -5.83 11.51
C LEU A 201 -0.40 -6.84 11.43
N PRO A 202 -0.40 -7.90 12.24
CA PRO A 202 0.72 -8.83 12.29
C PRO A 202 0.92 -9.56 10.96
N LEU A 203 2.16 -9.81 10.57
CA LEU A 203 2.47 -10.67 9.42
C LEU A 203 3.40 -11.80 9.87
N PRO A 204 3.28 -12.99 9.29
CA PRO A 204 4.29 -14.02 9.49
C PRO A 204 5.62 -13.54 8.92
N ALA A 205 6.71 -13.81 9.62
CA ALA A 205 8.04 -13.53 9.10
C ALA A 205 8.32 -14.43 7.88
N PRO A 206 8.93 -13.89 6.80
CA PRO A 206 9.39 -14.72 5.70
C PRO A 206 10.59 -15.57 6.15
N THR A 207 10.64 -16.82 5.71
CA THR A 207 11.64 -17.81 6.18
C THR A 207 12.61 -18.27 5.10
N GLU A 208 12.21 -18.24 3.83
CA GLU A 208 13.02 -18.69 2.70
C GLU A 208 13.55 -17.48 1.90
N PRO A 209 14.86 -17.43 1.58
CA PRO A 209 15.41 -16.40 0.70
C PRO A 209 14.73 -16.37 -0.68
N GLY A 210 14.59 -15.16 -1.23
CA GLY A 210 13.88 -14.94 -2.49
C GLY A 210 12.42 -14.53 -2.26
N LEU A 211 11.70 -14.35 -3.37
CA LEU A 211 10.33 -13.85 -3.37
C LEU A 211 9.34 -15.01 -3.34
N ARG A 212 8.47 -15.02 -2.34
CA ARG A 212 7.36 -15.96 -2.23
C ARG A 212 6.03 -15.21 -2.06
N PRO A 213 4.90 -15.70 -2.57
CA PRO A 213 3.61 -15.10 -2.26
C PRO A 213 3.28 -15.33 -0.78
N LEU A 214 2.85 -14.28 -0.08
CA LEU A 214 2.32 -14.41 1.28
C LEU A 214 1.06 -15.32 1.25
N PRO A 215 0.88 -16.26 2.20
CA PRO A 215 -0.33 -17.08 2.23
C PRO A 215 -1.61 -16.25 2.27
N GLN A 216 -2.63 -16.69 1.55
CA GLN A 216 -3.83 -15.89 1.26
C GLN A 216 -4.53 -15.35 2.52
N ALA A 217 -4.73 -16.18 3.55
CA ALA A 217 -5.34 -15.75 4.81
C ALA A 217 -4.51 -14.67 5.54
N ALA A 218 -3.17 -14.76 5.46
CA ALA A 218 -2.28 -13.71 5.96
C ALA A 218 -2.36 -12.44 5.11
N ASN A 219 -2.51 -12.58 3.80
CA ASN A 219 -2.55 -11.49 2.81
C ASN A 219 -3.78 -10.57 2.90
N LEU A 220 -4.85 -10.98 3.58
CA LEU A 220 -5.96 -10.09 3.89
C LEU A 220 -5.59 -8.95 4.84
N ARG A 221 -4.52 -9.10 5.63
CA ARG A 221 -4.03 -8.05 6.55
C ARG A 221 -3.43 -6.86 5.80
N PRO A 222 -2.50 -7.01 4.85
CA PRO A 222 -2.00 -5.87 4.08
C PRO A 222 -3.08 -5.23 3.20
N MET A 223 -4.02 -6.01 2.66
CA MET A 223 -5.22 -5.48 1.97
C MET A 223 -6.05 -4.58 2.91
N LEU A 224 -6.40 -5.09 4.10
CA LEU A 224 -7.17 -4.37 5.11
C LEU A 224 -6.41 -3.13 5.63
N GLY A 225 -5.10 -3.24 5.84
CA GLY A 225 -4.28 -2.14 6.30
C GLY A 225 -4.20 -0.98 5.32
N ASN A 226 -4.09 -1.30 4.02
CA ASN A 226 -4.06 -0.31 2.94
C ASN A 226 -5.40 0.43 2.82
N SER A 227 -6.49 -0.31 2.59
CA SER A 227 -7.84 0.26 2.44
C SER A 227 -8.33 0.95 3.73
N GLY A 228 -8.00 0.37 4.89
CA GLY A 228 -8.34 0.89 6.20
C GLY A 228 -7.57 2.17 6.58
N GLY A 229 -6.34 2.34 6.10
CA GLY A 229 -5.56 3.57 6.32
C GLY A 229 -6.18 4.79 5.63
N ASP A 230 -6.67 4.61 4.40
CA ASP A 230 -7.29 5.67 3.60
C ASP A 230 -8.80 5.81 3.77
N VAL A 231 -9.42 4.86 4.48
CA VAL A 231 -10.88 4.77 4.71
C VAL A 231 -11.67 4.65 3.41
N HIS A 232 -11.13 3.94 2.42
CA HIS A 232 -11.82 3.64 1.16
C HIS A 232 -11.77 2.17 0.85
N ILE A 233 -12.87 1.67 0.28
CA ILE A 233 -12.97 0.32 -0.26
C ILE A 233 -12.83 0.44 -1.77
N THR A 234 -11.85 -0.24 -2.35
CA THR A 234 -11.69 -0.37 -3.80
C THR A 234 -12.26 -1.70 -4.26
N LEU A 235 -12.56 -1.83 -5.56
CA LEU A 235 -13.03 -3.12 -6.09
C LEU A 235 -11.96 -4.22 -6.06
N LYS A 236 -10.68 -3.84 -5.95
CA LYS A 236 -9.62 -4.81 -5.66
C LYS A 236 -9.76 -5.42 -4.27
N ASP A 237 -10.12 -4.62 -3.25
CA ASP A 237 -10.36 -5.14 -1.91
C ASP A 237 -11.59 -6.06 -1.88
N VAL A 238 -12.63 -5.72 -2.65
CA VAL A 238 -13.83 -6.55 -2.81
C VAL A 238 -13.48 -7.89 -3.47
N ASN A 239 -12.78 -7.85 -4.60
CA ASN A 239 -12.40 -9.07 -5.32
C ASN A 239 -11.40 -9.92 -4.53
N ASP A 240 -10.40 -9.31 -3.87
CA ASP A 240 -9.43 -10.02 -3.04
C ASP A 240 -10.11 -10.73 -1.86
N LEU A 241 -11.07 -10.08 -1.19
CA LEU A 241 -11.85 -10.72 -0.12
C LEU A 241 -12.79 -11.81 -0.66
N TRP A 242 -13.44 -11.58 -1.80
CA TRP A 242 -14.31 -12.59 -2.42
C TRP A 242 -13.55 -13.86 -2.79
N VAL A 243 -12.36 -13.70 -3.40
CA VAL A 243 -11.48 -14.81 -3.75
C VAL A 243 -11.02 -15.55 -2.49
N ALA A 244 -10.57 -14.83 -1.47
CA ALA A 244 -10.11 -15.46 -0.22
C ALA A 244 -11.24 -16.15 0.57
N ALA A 245 -12.48 -15.65 0.50
CA ALA A 245 -13.62 -16.25 1.20
C ALA A 245 -13.94 -17.69 0.74
N ARG A 246 -13.36 -18.16 -0.38
CA ARG A 246 -13.51 -19.53 -0.88
C ARG A 246 -12.71 -20.56 -0.08
N THR A 247 -11.67 -20.12 0.63
CA THR A 247 -10.69 -20.99 1.29
C THR A 247 -10.59 -20.77 2.79
N LEU A 248 -11.06 -19.63 3.29
CA LEU A 248 -10.99 -19.28 4.70
C LEU A 248 -11.80 -20.24 5.59
N GLY A 249 -11.12 -20.84 6.56
CA GLY A 249 -11.76 -21.60 7.64
C GLY A 249 -12.19 -20.73 8.83
N PRO A 250 -13.03 -21.25 9.75
CA PRO A 250 -13.50 -20.51 10.93
C PRO A 250 -12.38 -19.93 11.81
N ALA A 251 -11.26 -20.65 11.95
CA ALA A 251 -10.12 -20.20 12.73
C ALA A 251 -9.44 -18.97 12.11
N GLU A 252 -9.30 -18.95 10.78
CA GLU A 252 -8.68 -17.84 10.04
C GLU A 252 -9.58 -16.60 10.04
N VAL A 253 -10.90 -16.81 9.90
CA VAL A 253 -11.92 -15.75 10.05
C VAL A 253 -11.84 -15.13 11.44
N GLY A 254 -11.80 -15.97 12.48
CA GLY A 254 -11.67 -15.53 13.87
C GLY A 254 -10.39 -14.73 14.12
N ALA A 255 -9.26 -15.21 13.60
CA ALA A 255 -7.97 -14.54 13.72
C ALA A 255 -7.94 -13.19 12.98
N LEU A 256 -8.42 -13.14 11.73
CA LEU A 256 -8.50 -11.90 10.95
C LEU A 256 -9.40 -10.87 11.64
N ALA A 257 -10.55 -11.29 12.16
CA ALA A 257 -11.45 -10.41 12.89
C ALA A 257 -10.83 -9.90 14.20
N ALA A 258 -10.08 -10.73 14.93
CA ALA A 258 -9.36 -10.33 16.13
C ALA A 258 -8.27 -9.30 15.83
N ASP A 259 -7.47 -9.52 14.78
CA ASP A 259 -6.44 -8.57 14.34
C ASP A 259 -7.06 -7.25 13.87
N ALA A 260 -8.16 -7.32 13.12
CA ALA A 260 -8.89 -6.14 12.69
C ALA A 260 -9.45 -5.35 13.88
N ARG A 261 -9.96 -6.01 14.93
CA ARG A 261 -10.40 -5.31 16.16
C ARG A 261 -9.23 -4.63 16.87
N THR A 262 -8.11 -5.33 17.04
CA THR A 262 -6.89 -4.80 17.67
C THR A 262 -6.36 -3.56 16.92
N ALA A 263 -6.39 -3.60 15.59
CA ALA A 263 -5.98 -2.47 14.75
C ALA A 263 -7.06 -1.37 14.58
N VAL A 264 -8.21 -1.50 15.25
CA VAL A 264 -9.37 -0.57 15.13
C VAL A 264 -9.91 -0.48 13.68
N LEU A 265 -9.87 -1.60 12.97
CA LEU A 265 -10.35 -1.79 11.60
C LEU A 265 -11.50 -2.79 11.48
N GLY A 266 -12.00 -3.38 12.57
CA GLY A 266 -13.10 -4.37 12.52
C GLY A 266 -14.36 -3.87 11.80
N GLY A 267 -14.71 -2.59 11.97
CA GLY A 267 -15.80 -1.99 11.20
C GLY A 267 -15.51 -1.85 9.70
N HIS A 268 -14.26 -1.55 9.33
CA HIS A 268 -13.85 -1.45 7.92
C HIS A 268 -13.88 -2.82 7.23
N LEU A 269 -13.42 -3.86 7.91
CA LEU A 269 -13.47 -5.23 7.41
C LEU A 269 -14.92 -5.68 7.18
N ALA A 270 -15.80 -5.43 8.15
CA ALA A 270 -17.23 -5.70 7.99
C ALA A 270 -17.85 -4.90 6.84
N ASP A 271 -17.44 -3.66 6.60
CA ASP A 271 -17.91 -2.86 5.47
C ASP A 271 -17.47 -3.45 4.12
N ILE A 272 -16.23 -3.95 4.00
CA ILE A 272 -15.78 -4.65 2.78
C ILE A 272 -16.64 -5.89 2.56
N ALA A 273 -16.85 -6.71 3.59
CA ALA A 273 -17.69 -7.92 3.47
C ALA A 273 -19.14 -7.62 3.07
N ARG A 274 -19.74 -6.54 3.59
CA ARG A 274 -21.07 -6.07 3.16
C ARG A 274 -21.08 -5.69 1.69
N VAL A 275 -20.07 -4.96 1.24
CA VAL A 275 -19.96 -4.57 -0.18
C VAL A 275 -19.83 -5.82 -1.05
N VAL A 276 -19.03 -6.82 -0.66
CA VAL A 276 -18.93 -8.10 -1.39
C VAL A 276 -20.31 -8.74 -1.56
N LEU A 277 -21.08 -8.89 -0.48
CA LEU A 277 -22.44 -9.46 -0.53
C LEU A 277 -23.43 -8.60 -1.34
N GLU A 278 -23.25 -7.28 -1.36
CA GLU A 278 -24.10 -6.35 -2.10
C GLU A 278 -23.91 -6.49 -3.61
N ILE A 279 -22.65 -6.51 -4.08
CA ILE A 279 -22.34 -6.33 -5.51
C ILE A 279 -21.79 -7.58 -6.21
N THR A 280 -21.50 -8.65 -5.48
CA THR A 280 -20.91 -9.89 -6.02
C THR A 280 -21.81 -11.09 -5.71
N ARG A 281 -21.96 -12.04 -6.64
CA ARG A 281 -22.57 -13.34 -6.36
C ARG A 281 -21.63 -14.16 -5.49
N THR A 282 -22.18 -14.78 -4.46
CA THR A 282 -21.46 -15.64 -3.51
C THR A 282 -22.17 -16.96 -3.38
N ASP A 283 -21.42 -18.05 -3.25
CA ASP A 283 -21.97 -19.33 -2.82
C ASP A 283 -22.30 -19.33 -1.31
N ALA A 284 -22.79 -20.46 -0.80
CA ALA A 284 -23.17 -20.60 0.61
C ALA A 284 -21.98 -20.50 1.57
N GLY A 285 -20.83 -21.11 1.22
CA GLY A 285 -19.64 -21.10 2.07
C GLY A 285 -18.99 -19.71 2.14
N GLN A 286 -18.87 -19.03 0.99
CA GLN A 286 -18.44 -17.63 0.94
C GLN A 286 -19.37 -16.72 1.74
N ARG A 287 -20.69 -16.92 1.62
CA ARG A 287 -21.67 -16.13 2.37
C ARG A 287 -21.49 -16.32 3.87
N GLU A 288 -21.33 -17.55 4.35
CA GLU A 288 -21.09 -17.84 5.78
C GLU A 288 -19.84 -17.12 6.31
N VAL A 289 -18.73 -17.19 5.57
CA VAL A 289 -17.48 -16.48 5.90
C VAL A 289 -17.71 -14.96 5.98
N LEU A 290 -18.35 -14.38 4.97
CA LEU A 290 -18.59 -12.93 4.90
C LEU A 290 -19.55 -12.46 6.00
N GLU A 291 -20.60 -13.21 6.30
CA GLU A 291 -21.54 -12.92 7.38
C GLU A 291 -20.87 -13.02 8.76
N ALA A 292 -19.98 -13.99 8.97
CA ALA A 292 -19.18 -14.07 10.19
C ALA A 292 -18.26 -12.86 10.38
N LEU A 293 -17.62 -12.38 9.31
CA LEU A 293 -16.82 -11.15 9.34
C LEU A 293 -17.67 -9.91 9.65
N ILE A 294 -18.88 -9.84 9.11
CA ILE A 294 -19.85 -8.77 9.40
C ILE A 294 -20.27 -8.79 10.87
N ALA A 295 -20.61 -9.97 11.39
CA ALA A 295 -21.04 -10.19 12.77
C ALA A 295 -19.95 -9.88 13.79
N ALA A 296 -18.68 -10.08 13.42
CA ALA A 296 -17.52 -9.73 14.24
C ALA A 296 -17.22 -8.22 14.29
N GLY A 297 -17.87 -7.43 13.43
CA GLY A 297 -17.79 -5.97 13.39
C GLY A 297 -18.68 -5.27 14.44
N PRO A 298 -18.66 -3.93 14.53
CA PRO A 298 -19.53 -3.18 15.41
C PRO A 298 -21.01 -3.30 14.98
N ARG A 299 -21.92 -3.37 15.95
CA ARG A 299 -23.37 -3.48 15.72
C ARG A 299 -23.95 -2.33 14.90
N ARG A 300 -23.44 -1.10 15.10
CA ARG A 300 -23.82 0.08 14.31
C ARG A 300 -22.75 0.36 13.27
N ALA A 301 -23.08 0.11 12.01
CA ALA A 301 -22.20 0.37 10.88
C ALA A 301 -22.41 1.79 10.34
N ALA A 302 -21.31 2.49 10.08
CA ALA A 302 -21.36 3.67 9.23
C ALA A 302 -21.50 3.22 7.76
N ARG A 303 -22.03 4.07 6.87
CA ARG A 303 -22.13 3.73 5.45
C ARG A 303 -20.73 3.43 4.87
N PRO A 304 -20.53 2.34 4.10
CA PRO A 304 -19.26 2.09 3.42
C PRO A 304 -18.88 3.26 2.51
N VAL A 305 -17.59 3.56 2.42
CA VAL A 305 -17.08 4.57 1.49
C VAL A 305 -16.30 3.85 0.41
N VAL A 306 -16.96 3.64 -0.73
CA VAL A 306 -16.37 2.98 -1.90
C VAL A 306 -15.66 4.03 -2.75
N ALA A 307 -14.52 3.64 -3.33
CA ALA A 307 -13.76 4.45 -4.26
C ALA A 307 -14.58 4.69 -5.53
N THR A 308 -15.18 5.87 -5.64
CA THR A 308 -15.94 6.32 -6.81
C THR A 308 -15.31 7.61 -7.35
N GLY A 309 -15.78 8.11 -8.49
CA GLY A 309 -15.37 9.41 -9.03
C GLY A 309 -15.66 10.60 -8.10
N LEU A 310 -16.39 10.39 -6.99
CA LEU A 310 -16.84 11.40 -6.02
C LEU A 310 -15.92 11.55 -4.80
N MET A 311 -14.65 11.17 -4.88
CA MET A 311 -13.66 11.26 -3.78
C MET A 311 -13.63 12.64 -3.08
N ALA A 312 -13.84 13.73 -3.83
CA ALA A 312 -13.87 15.07 -3.26
C ALA A 312 -15.04 15.28 -2.29
N ARG A 313 -16.21 14.68 -2.58
CA ARG A 313 -17.40 14.77 -1.72
C ARG A 313 -17.24 13.93 -0.45
N THR A 314 -16.49 12.83 -0.52
CA THR A 314 -16.26 11.97 0.66
C THR A 314 -15.12 12.48 1.53
N ALA A 315 -14.30 13.43 1.06
CA ALA A 315 -13.11 13.94 1.75
C ALA A 315 -13.34 14.26 3.25
N PRO A 316 -14.36 15.05 3.64
CA PRO A 316 -14.58 15.36 5.06
C PRO A 316 -14.86 14.11 5.91
N VAL A 317 -15.62 13.15 5.37
CA VAL A 317 -15.92 11.88 6.03
C VAL A 317 -14.64 11.06 6.22
N ARG A 318 -13.73 11.07 5.22
CA ARG A 318 -12.44 10.38 5.34
C ARG A 318 -11.59 10.98 6.43
N VAL A 319 -11.48 12.32 6.48
CA VAL A 319 -10.68 13.02 7.49
C VAL A 319 -11.20 12.64 8.87
N LEU A 320 -12.51 12.76 9.10
CA LEU A 320 -13.14 12.42 10.38
C LEU A 320 -12.91 10.96 10.79
N ARG A 321 -13.06 10.02 9.85
CA ARG A 321 -12.84 8.59 10.14
C ARG A 321 -11.36 8.29 10.38
N THR A 322 -10.45 8.91 9.64
CA THR A 322 -9.00 8.71 9.80
C THR A 322 -8.53 9.24 11.14
N THR A 323 -8.97 10.44 11.54
CA THR A 323 -8.63 11.03 12.84
C THR A 323 -9.25 10.25 14.00
N GLY A 324 -10.52 9.83 13.88
CA GLY A 324 -11.17 8.95 14.86
C GLY A 324 -10.43 7.62 15.04
N ARG A 325 -10.03 6.97 13.93
CA ARG A 325 -9.20 5.76 13.95
C ARG A 325 -7.84 6.01 14.61
N ALA A 326 -7.16 7.09 14.25
CA ALA A 326 -5.87 7.44 14.86
C ALA A 326 -5.99 7.63 16.39
N PHE A 327 -7.07 8.24 16.87
CA PHE A 327 -7.34 8.38 18.31
C PHE A 327 -7.58 7.04 19.01
N GLY A 328 -8.33 6.13 18.36
CA GLY A 328 -8.59 4.79 18.84
C GLY A 328 -7.32 3.94 18.89
N GLN A 329 -6.58 3.88 17.78
CA GLN A 329 -5.33 3.15 17.67
C GLN A 329 -4.28 3.67 18.67
N ALA A 330 -4.13 4.99 18.82
CA ALA A 330 -3.24 5.55 19.84
C ALA A 330 -3.67 5.14 21.26
N GLY A 331 -4.98 5.07 21.54
CA GLY A 331 -5.50 4.59 22.82
C GLY A 331 -5.13 3.14 23.16
N ALA A 332 -4.93 2.29 22.13
CA ALA A 332 -4.44 0.92 22.32
C ALA A 332 -2.95 0.86 22.72
N HIS A 333 -2.18 1.91 22.43
CA HIS A 333 -0.74 1.96 22.73
C HIS A 333 -0.38 2.85 23.93
N THR A 334 -1.25 3.78 24.31
CA THR A 334 -0.98 4.72 25.39
C THR A 334 -2.24 5.25 26.07
N ARG A 335 -2.15 5.45 27.39
CA ARG A 335 -3.17 6.13 28.20
C ARG A 335 -3.03 7.66 28.18
N SER A 336 -1.96 8.20 27.57
CA SER A 336 -1.68 9.64 27.53
C SER A 336 -2.62 10.35 26.55
N LEU A 337 -3.51 11.19 27.07
CA LEU A 337 -4.39 12.03 26.24
C LEU A 337 -3.60 12.95 25.29
N PRO A 338 -2.49 13.62 25.70
CA PRO A 338 -1.65 14.37 24.78
C PRO A 338 -1.09 13.55 23.61
N ALA A 339 -0.66 12.30 23.85
CA ALA A 339 -0.16 11.43 22.78
C ALA A 339 -1.26 11.05 21.78
N ARG A 340 -2.48 10.78 22.28
CA ARG A 340 -3.65 10.51 21.43
C ARG A 340 -4.08 11.74 20.63
N ALA A 341 -4.07 12.92 21.23
CA ALA A 341 -4.30 14.18 20.53
C ALA A 341 -3.23 14.44 19.46
N GLY A 342 -1.96 14.14 19.76
CA GLY A 342 -0.87 14.20 18.79
C GLY A 342 -1.08 13.27 17.58
N ALA A 343 -1.59 12.05 17.81
CA ALA A 343 -1.95 11.13 16.74
C ALA A 343 -3.08 11.67 15.85
N VAL A 344 -4.09 12.30 16.45
CA VAL A 344 -5.19 12.97 15.74
C VAL A 344 -4.69 14.14 14.90
N LEU A 345 -3.86 15.01 15.49
CA LEU A 345 -3.25 16.14 14.78
C LEU A 345 -2.38 15.65 13.62
N GLY A 346 -1.67 14.54 13.80
CA GLY A 346 -0.95 13.89 12.71
C GLY A 346 -1.87 13.41 11.60
N ALA A 347 -2.96 12.72 11.95
CA ALA A 347 -3.96 12.30 10.98
C ALA A 347 -4.62 13.46 10.23
N LEU A 348 -4.88 14.57 10.90
CA LEU A 348 -5.39 15.78 10.25
C LEU A 348 -4.35 16.41 9.32
N ALA A 349 -3.09 16.50 9.79
CA ALA A 349 -1.99 17.09 9.04
C ALA A 349 -1.74 16.35 7.71
N PHE A 350 -1.97 15.04 7.63
CA PHE A 350 -1.88 14.29 6.38
C PHE A 350 -2.83 14.82 5.28
N TYR A 351 -4.00 15.34 5.66
CA TYR A 351 -4.97 15.89 4.71
C TYR A 351 -4.84 17.42 4.52
N ALA A 352 -4.24 18.13 5.49
CA ALA A 352 -4.23 19.58 5.52
C ALA A 352 -2.88 20.22 5.16
N LEU A 353 -1.76 19.50 5.37
CA LEU A 353 -0.42 20.05 5.17
C LEU A 353 0.24 19.47 3.92
N PRO A 354 1.05 20.28 3.21
CA PRO A 354 1.91 19.76 2.16
C PRO A 354 2.91 18.78 2.79
N THR A 355 2.85 17.52 2.34
CA THR A 355 3.75 16.44 2.77
C THR A 355 5.14 16.55 2.14
N ARG A 356 5.31 17.46 1.17
CA ARG A 356 6.58 17.71 0.48
C ARG A 356 7.66 18.19 1.44
N PRO A 357 8.89 17.65 1.32
CA PRO A 357 10.01 18.11 2.11
C PRO A 357 10.36 19.57 1.78
N ARG A 358 10.65 20.37 2.81
CA ARG A 358 11.07 21.78 2.68
C ARG A 358 12.14 22.12 3.70
N VAL A 359 13.16 22.86 3.28
CA VAL A 359 14.26 23.26 4.16
C VAL A 359 13.99 24.65 4.71
N VAL A 360 13.98 24.78 6.03
CA VAL A 360 13.65 26.04 6.73
C VAL A 360 14.64 26.32 7.86
N ALA A 361 14.74 27.58 8.26
CA ALA A 361 15.41 27.98 9.49
C ALA A 361 14.51 27.61 10.69
N ALA A 362 14.67 26.39 11.21
CA ALA A 362 13.92 25.90 12.35
C ALA A 362 14.81 25.15 13.35
N PRO A 363 14.39 25.00 14.61
CA PRO A 363 15.11 24.22 15.61
C PRO A 363 15.30 22.75 15.18
N ALA A 364 16.49 22.20 15.47
CA ALA A 364 16.83 20.81 15.20
C ALA A 364 16.30 19.87 16.30
N LEU A 365 14.97 19.75 16.39
CA LEU A 365 14.29 18.91 17.36
C LEU A 365 14.52 17.41 17.10
N SER A 366 14.51 16.63 18.18
CA SER A 366 14.59 15.17 18.12
C SER A 366 13.35 14.57 17.45
N ARG A 367 13.55 13.62 16.54
CA ARG A 367 12.49 13.01 15.72
C ARG A 367 12.49 11.50 15.88
N ARG A 368 12.40 11.04 17.13
CA ARG A 368 12.32 9.61 17.43
C ARG A 368 11.03 9.00 16.85
N PRO A 369 11.14 7.90 16.08
CA PRO A 369 9.98 7.11 15.69
C PRO A 369 9.18 6.64 16.92
N ALA A 370 7.88 6.50 16.73
CA ALA A 370 6.94 5.97 17.73
C ALA A 370 5.75 5.37 17.00
N PRO A 371 4.85 4.61 17.67
CA PRO A 371 3.72 4.00 16.99
C PRO A 371 2.86 5.04 16.26
N TRP A 372 2.66 6.20 16.90
CA TRP A 372 1.87 7.33 16.41
C TRP A 372 2.68 8.42 15.69
N ARG A 373 3.98 8.22 15.45
CA ARG A 373 4.84 9.21 14.80
C ARG A 373 5.57 8.60 13.62
N CYS A 374 5.08 8.92 12.43
CA CYS A 374 5.75 8.64 11.17
C CYS A 374 6.94 9.58 10.99
N VAL A 375 8.15 9.03 10.91
CA VAL A 375 9.37 9.76 10.59
C VAL A 375 9.68 9.48 9.12
N ARG A 376 9.58 10.50 8.28
CA ARG A 376 10.03 10.45 6.89
C ARG A 376 11.55 10.58 6.84
N LEU A 377 12.17 9.89 5.92
CA LEU A 377 13.61 9.84 5.70
C LEU A 377 13.89 10.50 4.35
N VAL A 378 14.37 11.74 4.38
CA VAL A 378 14.67 12.51 3.16
C VAL A 378 16.12 12.23 2.76
N PRO A 379 16.40 11.68 1.57
CA PRO A 379 17.78 11.50 1.11
C PRO A 379 18.57 12.81 1.20
N LEU A 380 19.80 12.75 1.70
CA LEU A 380 20.62 13.95 1.95
C LEU A 380 20.82 14.79 0.69
N GLU A 381 20.95 14.15 -0.47
CA GLU A 381 21.05 14.84 -1.76
C GLU A 381 19.81 15.66 -2.07
N LEU A 382 18.62 15.07 -1.93
CA LEU A 382 17.35 15.80 -2.05
C LEU A 382 17.30 16.97 -1.07
N ALA A 383 17.64 16.74 0.20
CA ALA A 383 17.66 17.80 1.21
C ALA A 383 18.60 18.97 0.83
N ARG A 384 19.76 18.68 0.23
CA ARG A 384 20.71 19.70 -0.24
C ARG A 384 20.21 20.43 -1.48
N THR A 385 19.57 19.74 -2.42
CA THR A 385 18.94 20.38 -3.57
C THR A 385 17.84 21.34 -3.12
N LEU A 386 17.00 20.92 -2.17
CA LEU A 386 15.95 21.78 -1.60
C LEU A 386 16.52 23.01 -0.85
N ASP A 387 17.66 22.90 -0.16
CA ASP A 387 18.30 24.06 0.50
C ASP A 387 18.87 25.07 -0.51
N ARG A 388 19.32 24.59 -1.68
CA ARG A 388 19.92 25.44 -2.73
C ARG A 388 18.88 26.07 -3.67
N GLU A 389 17.89 25.28 -4.07
CA GLU A 389 16.99 25.59 -5.19
C GLU A 389 15.53 25.81 -4.76
N GLY A 390 15.22 25.62 -3.47
CA GLY A 390 13.87 25.77 -2.93
C GLY A 390 13.01 24.49 -3.05
N THR A 391 11.81 24.55 -2.47
CA THR A 391 10.91 23.38 -2.31
C THR A 391 10.50 22.74 -3.64
N ASP A 392 10.30 23.54 -4.69
CA ASP A 392 9.86 23.07 -6.01
C ASP A 392 10.92 22.23 -6.73
N ALA A 393 12.18 22.29 -6.29
CA ALA A 393 13.24 21.44 -6.81
C ALA A 393 13.01 19.95 -6.50
N GLY A 394 12.17 19.60 -5.52
CA GLY A 394 11.81 18.22 -5.23
C GLY A 394 11.15 17.50 -6.40
N ASP A 395 10.30 18.20 -7.17
CA ASP A 395 9.63 17.63 -8.35
C ASP A 395 10.60 17.40 -9.52
N ARG A 396 11.75 18.10 -9.51
CA ARG A 396 12.83 17.95 -10.49
C ARG A 396 13.92 16.99 -10.02
N TRP A 397 13.87 16.54 -8.77
CA TRP A 397 14.89 15.65 -8.23
C TRP A 397 14.78 14.29 -8.93
N PRO A 398 15.85 13.83 -9.60
CA PRO A 398 15.78 12.62 -10.40
C PRO A 398 15.66 11.34 -9.57
N GLY A 399 15.74 11.43 -8.24
CA GLY A 399 15.92 10.32 -7.31
C GLY A 399 17.39 9.95 -7.13
N ASP A 400 17.74 9.31 -6.01
CA ASP A 400 19.09 8.81 -5.73
C ASP A 400 19.26 7.40 -6.30
N ARG A 401 20.06 7.28 -7.36
CA ARG A 401 20.55 5.98 -7.84
C ARG A 401 21.92 5.71 -7.24
N LEU A 402 22.26 4.44 -7.05
CA LEU A 402 23.62 4.05 -6.70
C LEU A 402 24.36 3.60 -7.95
N THR A 403 25.67 3.85 -7.99
CA THR A 403 26.53 3.29 -9.05
C THR A 403 26.44 1.76 -9.00
N PRO A 404 26.29 1.09 -10.16
CA PRO A 404 26.35 -0.36 -10.21
C PRO A 404 27.61 -0.87 -9.50
N ALA A 405 27.49 -1.94 -8.72
CA ALA A 405 28.67 -2.60 -8.20
C ALA A 405 29.50 -3.10 -9.40
N ALA A 406 30.83 -2.95 -9.35
CA ALA A 406 31.69 -3.64 -10.30
C ALA A 406 31.32 -5.13 -10.29
N ALA A 407 31.23 -5.75 -11.48
CA ALA A 407 30.92 -7.18 -11.57
C ALA A 407 31.89 -7.95 -10.66
N PRO A 408 31.41 -8.92 -9.86
CA PRO A 408 32.31 -9.72 -9.04
C PRO A 408 33.30 -10.42 -9.99
N THR A 409 34.57 -10.02 -9.91
CA THR A 409 35.67 -10.73 -10.54
C THR A 409 35.86 -12.03 -9.78
N THR A 410 35.30 -13.12 -10.31
CA THR A 410 35.50 -14.52 -9.90
C THR A 410 34.75 -14.91 -8.60
N PRO A 411 34.10 -16.10 -8.54
CA PRO A 411 33.57 -16.60 -7.28
C PRO A 411 34.74 -17.07 -6.41
N ALA A 412 34.98 -16.39 -5.28
CA ALA A 412 35.86 -16.92 -4.25
C ALA A 412 35.17 -18.13 -3.60
N SER A 413 35.90 -19.24 -3.56
CA SER A 413 35.49 -20.53 -3.02
C SER A 413 35.03 -20.46 -1.57
N ASP A 414 34.08 -21.33 -1.24
CA ASP A 414 33.58 -21.59 0.11
C ASP A 414 34.71 -21.80 1.13
N ALA A 415 34.72 -20.98 2.18
CA ALA A 415 35.24 -21.34 3.50
C ALA A 415 34.69 -20.38 4.57
N GLU A 416 33.87 -20.97 5.45
CA GLU A 416 33.78 -20.69 6.89
C GLU A 416 33.22 -19.33 7.37
N GLY A 417 32.13 -19.43 8.15
CA GLY A 417 31.70 -18.37 9.07
C GLY A 417 30.46 -17.57 8.69
N ARG A 418 29.44 -18.16 8.06
CA ARG A 418 28.12 -17.49 7.93
C ARG A 418 27.35 -17.58 9.25
N THR A 419 27.58 -16.63 10.16
CA THR A 419 26.57 -16.28 11.15
C THR A 419 25.39 -15.63 10.43
N GLY A 420 24.17 -16.05 10.75
CA GLY A 420 22.94 -15.67 10.06
C GLY A 420 22.75 -14.15 9.92
N SER A 421 22.05 -13.77 8.83
CA SER A 421 21.87 -12.43 8.26
C SER A 421 23.09 -11.90 7.47
N GLY A 422 23.08 -12.11 6.15
CA GLY A 422 24.05 -11.54 5.21
C GLY A 422 23.89 -10.03 4.99
N ALA A 423 23.64 -9.26 6.06
CA ALA A 423 23.62 -7.81 5.97
C ALA A 423 25.08 -7.30 5.78
N PRO A 424 25.35 -6.44 4.79
CA PRO A 424 26.69 -5.88 4.58
C PRO A 424 27.17 -5.09 5.81
N GLU A 425 28.48 -5.04 6.01
CA GLU A 425 29.15 -4.28 7.09
C GLU A 425 28.73 -2.80 7.09
N GLY A 426 27.71 -2.46 7.88
CA GLY A 426 27.14 -1.12 7.88
C GLY A 426 25.71 -1.07 8.39
N GLY A 427 25.48 -1.62 9.59
CA GLY A 427 24.16 -1.61 10.23
C GLY A 427 23.54 -0.23 10.38
N LEU A 428 22.25 -0.19 10.66
CA LEU A 428 21.45 1.04 10.73
C LEU A 428 21.87 1.93 11.91
N ARG A 429 22.32 3.16 11.63
CA ARG A 429 22.84 4.09 12.65
C ARG A 429 22.08 5.40 12.69
N TRP A 430 21.55 5.75 13.87
CA TRP A 430 20.97 7.06 14.14
C TRP A 430 22.01 8.02 14.70
N SER A 431 22.00 9.27 14.23
CA SER A 431 22.77 10.33 14.90
C SER A 431 22.23 10.62 16.30
N ALA A 432 23.02 11.30 17.13
CA ALA A 432 22.51 11.94 18.34
C ALA A 432 21.26 12.78 18.01
N GLY A 433 20.21 12.63 18.83
CA GLY A 433 18.92 13.28 18.60
C GLY A 433 18.09 12.74 17.42
N HIS A 434 18.48 11.64 16.76
CA HIS A 434 17.75 11.02 15.64
C HIS A 434 17.50 12.00 14.48
N ARG A 435 18.51 12.82 14.16
CA ARG A 435 18.44 13.85 13.12
C ARG A 435 18.76 13.29 11.75
N THR A 436 19.67 12.32 11.71
CA THR A 436 19.99 11.57 10.50
C THR A 436 19.99 10.08 10.76
N LEU A 437 19.70 9.32 9.71
CA LEU A 437 19.82 7.88 9.63
C LEU A 437 20.87 7.53 8.57
N THR A 438 21.80 6.67 8.90
CA THR A 438 22.84 6.18 7.97
C THR A 438 22.71 4.66 7.82
N TYR A 439 22.84 4.20 6.57
CA TYR A 439 22.95 2.79 6.20
C TYR A 439 23.87 2.68 4.98
N GLY A 440 24.98 1.93 5.10
CA GLY A 440 26.04 1.93 4.09
C GLY A 440 26.49 3.35 3.74
N SER A 441 26.50 3.68 2.43
CA SER A 441 26.80 5.03 1.93
C SER A 441 25.60 5.99 1.94
N SER A 442 24.42 5.50 2.29
CA SER A 442 23.17 6.28 2.22
C SER A 442 22.95 7.05 3.51
N VAL A 443 22.65 8.34 3.37
CA VAL A 443 22.34 9.22 4.51
C VAL A 443 20.99 9.87 4.29
N PHE A 444 20.12 9.75 5.28
CA PHE A 444 18.79 10.34 5.29
C PHE A 444 18.68 11.37 6.40
N VAL A 445 18.05 12.51 6.11
CA VAL A 445 17.66 13.52 7.10
C VAL A 445 16.23 13.19 7.56
N SER A 446 16.05 13.01 8.86
CA SER A 446 14.76 12.63 9.42
C SER A 446 13.80 13.83 9.43
N THR A 447 12.52 13.61 9.18
CA THR A 447 11.49 14.65 9.23
C THR A 447 10.11 14.16 9.64
N VAL A 448 9.31 15.09 10.17
CA VAL A 448 7.88 14.92 10.43
C VAL A 448 7.19 16.06 9.68
N TRP A 449 6.22 15.74 8.83
CA TRP A 449 5.52 16.71 7.96
C TRP A 449 6.43 17.50 6.99
N GLY A 450 7.53 16.88 6.54
CA GLY A 450 8.39 17.45 5.49
C GLY A 450 9.31 18.59 5.96
N VAL A 451 9.25 19.05 7.20
CA VAL A 451 10.06 20.19 7.67
C VAL A 451 11.51 19.79 7.96
N LEU A 452 12.50 20.26 7.20
CA LEU A 452 13.92 19.95 7.40
C LEU A 452 14.67 21.15 8.01
N PRO A 453 15.30 21.02 9.19
CA PRO A 453 16.10 22.09 9.77
C PRO A 453 17.36 22.34 8.93
N ARG A 454 17.52 23.56 8.40
CA ARG A 454 18.68 23.95 7.57
C ARG A 454 20.03 23.65 8.24
N ALA A 455 20.13 23.89 9.55
CA ALA A 455 21.35 23.59 10.31
C ALA A 455 21.73 22.11 10.26
N VAL A 456 20.75 21.20 10.28
CA VAL A 456 20.99 19.76 10.16
C VAL A 456 21.48 19.43 8.76
N VAL A 457 20.78 19.89 7.72
CA VAL A 457 21.15 19.64 6.31
C VAL A 457 22.59 20.06 6.01
N ARG A 458 23.01 21.23 6.51
CA ARG A 458 24.37 21.76 6.31
C ARG A 458 25.43 21.03 7.14
N ALA A 459 25.12 20.60 8.35
CA ALA A 459 26.07 19.91 9.24
C ALA A 459 26.40 18.49 8.77
N THR A 460 25.42 17.76 8.23
CA THR A 460 25.57 16.35 7.79
C THR A 460 26.62 16.16 6.69
N GLY A 461 27.06 17.22 6.00
CA GLY A 461 28.13 17.16 5.01
C GLY A 461 29.56 17.34 5.51
N LYS A 462 29.75 17.82 6.74
CA LYS A 462 31.10 18.06 7.29
C LYS A 462 31.71 16.84 7.98
N ALA A 463 30.89 15.87 8.38
CA ALA A 463 31.32 14.67 9.13
C ALA A 463 31.79 13.50 8.25
N GLY A 464 31.79 13.67 6.91
CA GLY A 464 32.20 12.64 5.95
C GLY A 464 33.28 13.11 4.98
N ARG A 465 34.08 14.12 5.38
CA ARG A 465 35.33 14.48 4.71
C ARG A 465 36.49 14.15 5.63
#